data_AF-A0A4R4ZSF6-F1
#
_entry.id   AF-A0A4R4ZSF6-F1
#
_cell.length_a   1.000
_cell.length_b   1.000
_cell.length_c   1.000
_cell.angle_alpha   90.00
_cell.angle_beta   90.00
_cell.angle_gamma   90.00
#
_symmetry.space_group_name_H-M   'P 1'
#
loop_
_entity.id
_entity.type
_entity.pdbx_description
1 polymer ?
#
loop_
_entity_poly.entity_id
_entity_poly.type
_entity_poly.pdbx_seq_one_letter_code
_entity_poly.pdbx_strand_id
1 'polypeptide(L)'
;MELTRFDLDGIRQDNLRGVSGEEFSAVWLAAEARGDELVAAGSPSDFVAGVQSACRWIANGFSRSAETGLLDNVASPITGRKSVAYAELIETEALAAEAEVKNPGDIGRAAYLAGVWATFAWSWRHSGVPPVRLTEHKAS
;
A
#
# COMPACT_ATOMS: atom_id res chain seq x y z
N MET A 1 -5.71 -9.74 6.17
CA MET A 1 -4.50 -10.61 6.10
C MET A 1 -3.75 -10.44 7.39
N GLU A 2 -3.22 -11.49 8.02
CA GLU A 2 -2.39 -11.32 9.22
C GLU A 2 -0.97 -10.90 8.81
N LEU A 3 -0.63 -9.63 9.05
CA LEU A 3 0.74 -9.14 8.87
C LEU A 3 1.64 -9.74 9.94
N THR A 4 2.73 -10.35 9.51
CA THR A 4 3.72 -10.92 10.41
C THR A 4 4.81 -9.90 10.71
N ARG A 5 5.55 -10.11 11.80
CA ARG A 5 6.73 -9.30 12.11
C ARG A 5 7.77 -9.31 10.98
N PHE A 6 7.85 -10.41 10.23
CA PHE A 6 8.72 -10.56 9.07
C PHE A 6 8.34 -9.60 7.93
N ASP A 7 7.05 -9.32 7.74
CA ASP A 7 6.57 -8.37 6.72
C ASP A 7 6.96 -6.93 7.08
N LEU A 8 6.99 -6.62 8.38
CA LEU A 8 7.34 -5.29 8.89
C LEU A 8 8.87 -5.08 8.94
N ASP A 9 9.62 -6.10 9.33
CA ASP A 9 11.10 -6.07 9.37
C ASP A 9 11.71 -5.97 7.96
N GLY A 10 10.95 -6.33 6.91
CA GLY A 10 11.35 -6.22 5.50
C GLY A 10 11.29 -4.81 4.91
N ILE A 11 10.73 -3.83 5.65
CA ILE A 11 10.61 -2.44 5.19
C ILE A 11 12.00 -1.80 5.12
N ARG A 12 12.46 -1.52 3.90
CA ARG A 12 13.74 -0.84 3.68
C ARG A 12 13.53 0.66 3.85
N GLN A 13 14.32 1.30 4.73
CA GLN A 13 14.21 2.75 4.95
C GLN A 13 14.46 3.56 3.66
N ASP A 14 15.27 3.04 2.74
CA ASP A 14 15.51 3.65 1.42
C ASP A 14 14.25 3.74 0.54
N ASN A 15 13.22 2.93 0.85
CA ASN A 15 11.92 2.93 0.17
C ASN A 15 10.95 3.94 0.78
N LEU A 16 11.34 4.64 1.85
CA LEU A 16 10.53 5.63 2.55
C LEU A 16 11.22 6.98 2.52
N ARG A 17 10.44 8.03 2.27
CA ARG A 17 10.93 9.41 2.33
C ARG A 17 10.11 10.18 3.37
N GLY A 18 10.79 10.55 4.45
CA GLY A 18 10.26 11.38 5.54
C GLY A 18 9.13 10.75 6.34
N VAL A 19 9.04 9.43 6.31
CA VAL A 19 8.23 8.60 7.20
C VAL A 19 9.15 7.51 7.75
N SER A 20 9.05 7.22 9.05
CA SER A 20 9.77 6.10 9.67
C SER A 20 9.13 4.76 9.29
N GLY A 21 9.92 3.68 9.34
CA GLY A 21 9.38 2.33 9.18
C GLY A 21 8.27 2.00 10.19
N GLU A 22 8.31 2.57 11.40
CA GLU A 22 7.28 2.39 12.43
C GLU A 22 5.96 3.09 12.04
N GLU A 23 6.02 4.36 11.64
CA GLU A 23 4.84 5.10 11.16
C GLU A 23 4.23 4.43 9.93
N PHE A 24 5.09 3.96 9.01
CA PHE A 24 4.66 3.20 7.85
C PHE A 24 3.94 1.90 8.23
N SER A 25 4.53 1.13 9.14
CA SER A 25 3.96 -0.12 9.66
C SER A 25 2.61 0.11 10.32
N ALA A 26 2.48 1.16 11.13
CA ALA A 26 1.23 1.51 11.80
C ALA A 26 0.10 1.80 10.80
N VAL A 27 0.38 2.58 9.76
CA VAL A 27 -0.63 2.88 8.72
C VAL A 27 -0.97 1.63 7.91
N TRP A 28 0.01 0.80 7.59
CA TRP A 28 -0.24 -0.44 6.86
C TRP A 28 -1.13 -1.39 7.68
N LEU A 29 -0.80 -1.62 8.96
CA LEU A 29 -1.63 -2.42 9.87
C LEU A 29 -3.06 -1.88 9.97
N ALA A 30 -3.22 -0.56 10.10
CA ALA A 30 -4.53 0.07 10.13
C ALA A 30 -5.30 -0.12 8.81
N ALA A 31 -4.63 -0.06 7.66
CA ALA A 31 -5.25 -0.31 6.37
C ALA A 31 -5.68 -1.79 6.20
N GLU A 32 -4.87 -2.74 6.65
CA GLU A 32 -5.22 -4.17 6.66
C GLU A 32 -6.44 -4.44 7.54
N ALA A 33 -6.41 -3.98 8.81
CA ALA A 33 -7.52 -4.12 9.74
C ALA A 33 -8.80 -3.49 9.19
N ARG A 34 -8.71 -2.27 8.64
CA ARG A 34 -9.85 -1.56 8.05
C ARG A 34 -10.43 -2.31 6.85
N GLY A 35 -9.59 -2.90 6.02
CA GLY A 35 -10.04 -3.71 4.89
C GLY A 35 -10.79 -4.97 5.36
N ASP A 36 -10.24 -5.67 6.35
CA ASP A 36 -10.85 -6.87 6.93
C ASP A 36 -12.23 -6.54 7.55
N GLU A 37 -12.36 -5.42 8.27
CA GLU A 37 -13.65 -4.92 8.79
C GLU A 37 -14.68 -4.64 7.69
N LEU A 38 -14.26 -3.95 6.62
CA LEU A 38 -15.14 -3.57 5.52
C LEU A 38 -15.62 -4.79 4.72
N VAL A 39 -14.74 -5.78 4.52
CA VAL A 39 -15.10 -7.06 3.91
C VAL A 39 -16.08 -7.82 4.79
N ALA A 40 -15.84 -7.91 6.10
CA ALA A 40 -16.76 -8.56 7.04
C ALA A 40 -18.13 -7.88 7.09
N ALA A 41 -18.19 -6.56 6.89
CA ALA A 41 -19.44 -5.79 6.78
C ALA A 41 -20.10 -5.88 5.39
N GLY A 42 -19.54 -6.63 4.43
CA GLY A 42 -20.07 -6.77 3.07
C GLY A 42 -19.95 -5.49 2.23
N SER A 43 -19.07 -4.56 2.61
CA SER A 43 -18.87 -3.27 1.94
C SER A 43 -17.38 -3.01 1.69
N PRO A 44 -16.70 -3.82 0.86
CA PRO A 44 -15.28 -3.63 0.58
C PRO A 44 -15.03 -2.23 -0.03
N SER A 45 -13.86 -1.65 0.27
CA SER A 45 -13.45 -0.35 -0.25
C SER A 45 -12.25 -0.49 -1.17
N ASP A 46 -12.45 -0.13 -2.44
CA ASP A 46 -11.37 -0.10 -3.44
C ASP A 46 -10.24 0.85 -3.04
N PHE A 47 -10.57 1.98 -2.39
CA PHE A 47 -9.57 2.90 -1.85
C PHE A 47 -8.66 2.21 -0.84
N VAL A 48 -9.24 1.50 0.13
CA VAL A 48 -8.47 0.76 1.14
C VAL A 48 -7.65 -0.35 0.48
N ALA A 49 -8.21 -1.05 -0.51
CA ALA A 49 -7.48 -2.05 -1.28
C ALA A 49 -6.27 -1.45 -2.02
N GLY A 50 -6.40 -0.22 -2.55
CA GLY A 50 -5.30 0.54 -3.14
C GLY A 50 -4.18 0.84 -2.16
N VAL A 51 -4.54 1.31 -0.96
CA VAL A 51 -3.58 1.57 0.12
C VAL A 51 -2.83 0.30 0.51
N GLN A 52 -3.54 -0.79 0.76
CA GLN A 52 -2.95 -2.09 1.11
C GLN A 52 -1.99 -2.59 0.03
N SER A 53 -2.40 -2.50 -1.24
CA SER A 53 -1.59 -2.92 -2.38
C SER A 53 -0.28 -2.13 -2.48
N ALA A 54 -0.35 -0.79 -2.30
CA ALA A 54 0.84 0.05 -2.30
C ALA A 54 1.75 -0.24 -1.11
N CYS A 55 1.19 -0.38 0.10
CA CYS A 55 1.97 -0.69 1.30
C CYS A 55 2.73 -2.02 1.18
N ARG A 56 2.03 -3.07 0.76
CA ARG A 56 2.61 -4.40 0.51
C ARG A 56 3.78 -4.33 -0.47
N TRP A 57 3.61 -3.60 -1.58
CA TRP A 57 4.67 -3.49 -2.57
C TRP A 57 5.89 -2.70 -2.07
N ILE A 58 5.69 -1.54 -1.43
CA ILE A 58 6.77 -0.71 -0.85
C ILE A 58 7.57 -1.47 0.21
N ALA A 59 6.88 -2.25 1.04
CA ALA A 59 7.49 -3.10 2.07
C ALA A 59 8.27 -4.30 1.50
N ASN A 60 8.39 -4.43 0.17
CA ASN A 60 8.93 -5.62 -0.49
C ASN A 60 8.18 -6.89 -0.12
N GLY A 61 6.87 -6.77 0.12
CA GLY A 61 6.03 -7.88 0.51
C GLY A 61 6.10 -9.00 -0.51
N PHE A 62 6.22 -10.22 0.00
CA PHE A 62 5.97 -11.41 -0.78
C PHE A 62 4.50 -11.78 -0.60
N SER A 63 3.81 -12.14 -1.67
CA SER A 63 2.50 -12.77 -1.59
C SER A 63 2.61 -14.24 -1.96
N ARG A 64 1.77 -15.08 -1.36
CA ARG A 64 1.64 -16.45 -1.86
C ARG A 64 0.94 -16.41 -3.21
N SER A 65 1.61 -16.95 -4.23
CA SER A 65 0.98 -17.20 -5.52
C SER A 65 -0.22 -18.12 -5.34
N ALA A 66 -1.37 -17.72 -5.88
CA ALA A 66 -2.57 -18.57 -5.87
C ALA A 66 -2.39 -19.84 -6.73
N GLU A 67 -1.50 -19.79 -7.72
CA GLU A 67 -1.27 -20.89 -8.67
C GLU A 67 -0.30 -21.94 -8.14
N THR A 68 0.77 -21.51 -7.45
CA THR A 68 1.87 -22.39 -7.03
C THR A 68 1.99 -22.53 -5.51
N GLY A 69 1.34 -21.66 -4.73
CA GLY A 69 1.47 -21.59 -3.27
C GLY A 69 2.83 -21.07 -2.76
N LEU A 70 3.78 -20.82 -3.67
CA LEU A 70 5.10 -20.27 -3.39
C LEU A 70 5.02 -18.77 -3.13
N LEU A 71 5.98 -18.25 -2.38
CA LEU A 71 6.18 -16.82 -2.23
C LEU A 71 6.62 -16.22 -3.58
N ASP A 72 5.85 -15.27 -4.09
CA ASP A 72 6.13 -14.48 -5.28
C ASP A 72 6.20 -12.99 -4.88
N ASN A 73 6.88 -12.19 -5.69
CA ASN A 73 6.92 -10.74 -5.47
C ASN A 73 5.51 -10.17 -5.67
N VAL A 74 5.09 -9.29 -4.76
CA VAL A 74 3.89 -8.49 -4.98
C VAL A 74 4.09 -7.66 -6.25
N ALA A 75 3.11 -7.69 -7.15
CA ALA A 75 3.12 -6.87 -8.35
C ALA A 75 2.94 -5.40 -7.98
N SER A 76 3.64 -4.50 -8.69
CA SER A 76 3.49 -3.07 -8.49
C SER A 76 2.04 -2.63 -8.79
N PRO A 77 1.46 -1.73 -7.97
CA PRO A 77 0.01 -1.49 -7.95
C PRO A 77 -0.57 -0.85 -9.21
N ILE A 78 0.25 -0.14 -9.99
CA ILE A 78 -0.15 0.56 -11.21
C ILE A 78 0.31 -0.21 -12.45
N THR A 79 1.62 -0.48 -12.54
CA THR A 79 2.24 -1.04 -13.74
C THR A 79 2.31 -2.57 -13.75
N GLY A 80 1.97 -3.24 -12.63
CA GLY A 80 1.92 -4.69 -12.54
C GLY A 80 3.30 -5.39 -12.55
N ARG A 81 4.39 -4.66 -12.30
CA ARG A 81 5.76 -5.20 -12.35
C ARG A 81 6.01 -6.12 -11.16
N LYS A 82 6.41 -7.36 -11.42
CA LYS A 82 6.81 -8.34 -10.40
C LYS A 82 8.29 -8.22 -10.05
N SER A 83 8.65 -7.09 -9.42
CA SER A 83 10.02 -6.81 -8.99
C SER A 83 10.02 -6.19 -7.59
N VAL A 84 11.07 -6.46 -6.83
CA VAL A 84 11.33 -5.84 -5.52
C VAL A 84 11.30 -4.33 -5.66
N ALA A 85 10.63 -3.64 -4.75
CA ALA A 85 10.57 -2.18 -4.75
C ALA A 85 11.93 -1.61 -4.34
N TYR A 86 12.48 -0.78 -5.21
CA TYR A 86 13.64 0.06 -4.94
C TYR A 86 13.33 1.49 -5.36
N ALA A 87 14.12 2.45 -4.89
CA ALA A 87 13.81 3.88 -4.98
C ALA A 87 13.38 4.34 -6.39
N GLU A 88 14.09 3.94 -7.45
CA GLU A 88 13.78 4.34 -8.82
C GLU A 88 12.49 3.71 -9.35
N LEU A 89 12.16 2.49 -8.92
CA LEU A 89 10.85 1.89 -9.24
C LEU A 89 9.72 2.58 -8.48
N ILE A 90 9.92 2.90 -7.21
CA ILE A 90 8.92 3.62 -6.41
C ILE A 90 8.64 4.98 -7.03
N GLU A 91 9.68 5.70 -7.46
CA GLU A 91 9.54 6.96 -8.19
C GLU A 91 8.73 6.79 -9.48
N THR A 92 9.04 5.76 -10.28
CA THR A 92 8.32 5.47 -11.53
C THR A 92 6.85 5.17 -11.27
N GLU A 93 6.56 4.36 -10.26
CA GLU A 93 5.20 3.95 -9.92
C GLU A 93 4.40 5.11 -9.33
N ALA A 94 5.02 5.96 -8.52
CA ALA A 94 4.41 7.16 -7.97
C ALA A 94 4.02 8.16 -9.07
N LEU A 95 4.88 8.36 -10.08
CA LEU A 95 4.56 9.19 -11.26
C LEU A 95 3.41 8.61 -12.08
N ALA A 96 3.39 7.28 -12.26
CA ALA A 96 2.29 6.60 -12.95
C ALA A 96 0.96 6.77 -12.19
N ALA A 97 0.96 6.57 -10.88
CA ALA A 97 -0.21 6.79 -10.03
C ALA A 97 -0.73 8.23 -10.12
N GLU A 98 0.17 9.22 -10.06
CA GLU A 98 -0.18 10.64 -10.18
C GLU A 98 -0.83 10.97 -11.53
N ALA A 99 -0.30 10.43 -12.62
CA ALA A 99 -0.83 10.65 -13.97
C ALA A 99 -2.23 10.04 -14.13
N GLU A 100 -2.43 8.80 -13.66
CA GLU A 100 -3.71 8.11 -13.70
C GLU A 100 -4.78 8.81 -12.85
N VAL A 101 -4.42 9.37 -11.69
CA VAL A 101 -5.37 10.16 -10.87
C VAL A 101 -5.75 11.48 -11.55
N LYS A 102 -4.83 12.13 -12.26
CA LYS A 102 -5.10 13.39 -12.97
C LYS A 102 -5.96 13.19 -14.23
N ASN A 103 -5.81 12.06 -14.89
CA ASN A 103 -6.58 11.73 -16.09
C ASN A 103 -7.03 10.26 -16.05
N PRO A 104 -8.05 9.95 -15.24
CA PRO A 104 -8.49 8.57 -15.06
C PRO A 104 -9.07 8.02 -16.36
N GLY A 105 -8.38 7.06 -16.95
CA GLY A 105 -8.87 6.35 -18.13
C GLY A 105 -10.02 5.38 -17.81
N ASP A 106 -10.05 4.85 -16.58
CA ASP A 106 -11.06 3.92 -16.09
C ASP A 106 -11.66 4.41 -14.76
N ILE A 107 -12.91 4.87 -14.82
CA ILE A 107 -13.66 5.36 -13.64
C ILE A 107 -13.82 4.26 -12.60
N GLY A 108 -13.93 2.99 -13.02
CA GLY A 108 -14.09 1.84 -12.12
C GLY A 108 -12.88 1.63 -11.21
N ARG A 109 -11.70 2.14 -11.59
CA ARG A 109 -10.46 2.04 -10.80
C ARG A 109 -10.15 3.32 -10.02
N ALA A 110 -10.94 4.38 -10.16
CA ALA A 110 -10.60 5.70 -9.61
C ALA A 110 -10.38 5.68 -8.09
N ALA A 111 -11.22 4.97 -7.34
CA ALA A 111 -11.08 4.87 -5.89
C ALA A 111 -9.80 4.10 -5.49
N TYR A 112 -9.51 2.98 -6.16
CA TYR A 112 -8.27 2.23 -5.97
C TYR A 112 -7.03 3.07 -6.26
N LEU A 113 -7.01 3.76 -7.41
CA LEU A 113 -5.92 4.64 -7.82
C LEU A 113 -5.71 5.79 -6.82
N ALA A 114 -6.79 6.36 -6.30
CA ALA A 114 -6.71 7.38 -5.26
C ALA A 114 -6.06 6.85 -3.98
N GLY A 115 -6.34 5.60 -3.59
CA GLY A 115 -5.70 4.94 -2.45
C GLY A 115 -4.20 4.72 -2.67
N VAL A 116 -3.82 4.19 -3.84
CA VAL A 116 -2.41 4.00 -4.21
C VAL A 116 -1.65 5.32 -4.22
N TRP A 117 -2.21 6.35 -4.86
CA TRP A 117 -1.60 7.66 -4.91
C TRP A 117 -1.49 8.29 -3.52
N ALA A 118 -2.52 8.20 -2.68
CA ALA A 118 -2.47 8.74 -1.32
C ALA A 118 -1.31 8.13 -0.51
N THR A 119 -1.05 6.82 -0.66
CA THR A 119 0.10 6.16 -0.06
C THR A 119 1.42 6.74 -0.56
N PHE A 120 1.63 6.85 -1.88
CA PHE A 120 2.87 7.43 -2.42
C PHE A 120 3.04 8.91 -2.09
N ALA A 121 1.95 9.68 -2.14
CA ALA A 121 1.95 11.09 -1.77
C ALA A 121 2.45 11.26 -0.32
N TRP A 122 2.02 10.37 0.57
CA TRP A 122 2.44 10.36 1.97
C TRP A 122 3.88 9.85 2.16
N SER A 123 4.16 8.60 1.76
CA SER A 123 5.39 7.90 2.12
C SER A 123 6.59 8.24 1.22
N TRP A 124 6.36 8.84 0.05
CA TRP A 124 7.39 9.12 -0.94
C TRP A 124 7.48 10.60 -1.34
N ARG A 125 6.34 11.30 -1.40
CA ARG A 125 6.28 12.74 -1.73
C ARG A 125 6.18 13.66 -0.52
N HIS A 126 6.20 13.13 0.70
CA HIS A 126 6.15 13.91 1.94
C HIS A 126 4.93 14.83 2.09
N SER A 127 3.74 14.40 1.65
CA SER A 127 2.51 15.20 1.83
C SER A 127 2.15 15.43 3.31
N GLY A 128 2.68 14.60 4.22
CA GLY A 128 2.40 14.65 5.66
C GLY A 128 1.03 14.11 6.06
N VAL A 129 0.20 13.66 5.11
CA VAL A 129 -1.16 13.17 5.37
C VAL A 129 -1.21 11.65 5.13
N PRO A 130 -1.33 10.82 6.19
CA PRO A 130 -1.43 9.39 6.01
C PRO A 130 -2.76 9.01 5.32
N PRO A 131 -2.76 8.00 4.42
CA PRO A 131 -3.93 7.65 3.62
C PRO A 131 -5.07 7.01 4.43
N VAL A 132 -4.73 6.41 5.58
CA VAL A 132 -5.70 5.83 6.52
C VAL A 132 -5.43 6.44 7.89
N ARG A 133 -6.49 6.85 8.57
CA ARG A 133 -6.37 7.33 9.94
C ARG A 133 -6.05 6.15 10.86
N LEU A 134 -4.99 6.30 11.65
CA LEU A 134 -4.73 5.42 12.77
C LEU A 134 -5.87 5.62 13.77
N THR A 135 -6.69 4.60 13.99
CA THR A 135 -7.60 4.61 15.12
C THR A 135 -6.74 4.53 16.37
N GLU A 136 -6.87 5.49 17.28
CA GLU A 136 -6.25 5.36 18.60
C GLU A 136 -6.82 4.09 19.24
N HIS A 137 -5.98 3.06 19.39
CA HIS A 137 -6.31 1.96 20.27
C HIS A 137 -6.43 2.56 21.67
N LYS A 138 -7.65 2.73 22.15
CA LYS A 138 -7.90 2.93 23.58
C LYS A 138 -7.35 1.69 24.28
N ALA A 139 -6.17 1.84 24.89
CA ALA A 139 -5.69 0.89 25.89
C ALA A 139 -6.80 0.75 26.94
N SER A 140 -7.35 -0.45 27.04
CA SER A 140 -8.21 -0.87 28.17
C SER A 140 -7.34 -1.53 29.21
#